data_AF-A0A2E7DMX7-F1
#
_entry.id   AF-A0A2E7DMX7-F1
#
_cell.length_a   1.000
_cell.length_b   1.000
_cell.length_c   1.000
_cell.angle_alpha   90.00
_cell.angle_beta   90.00
_cell.angle_gamma   90.00
#
_symmetry.space_group_name_H-M   'P 1'
#
loop_
_entity.id
_entity.type
_entity.pdbx_description
1 polymer ?
#
loop_
_entity_poly.entity_id
_entity_poly.type
_entity_poly.pdbx_seq_one_letter_code
_entity_poly.pdbx_strand_id
1 'polypeptide(L)'
;MNDGNSTSHTWEEGTIKIPNPQWKIFKAKINRVFNPIVEKDFYYALKVYELVMRESKGKRKFSFRREVILRTSEFNLRADSVARIENSMFPVGSERKRPLKPKKKNFLPATNRTSIFELGNSIILLSNKNKTFGWVVKEGVHAVEEAHSHPVAAAAFQALSDVDWNRNSGGVILSNKPKETEAPYKNSPNIAKRFGPLGEKGVLFGTVG
;
A
#
# COMPACT_ATOMS: atom_id res chain seq x y z
N MET A 1 -26.88 28.07 7.63
CA MET A 1 -25.67 27.34 8.04
C MET A 1 -25.39 26.31 6.96
N ASN A 2 -24.49 26.63 6.02
CA ASN A 2 -24.02 25.67 5.04
C ASN A 2 -22.91 24.89 5.72
N ASP A 3 -23.20 23.67 6.18
CA ASP A 3 -22.18 22.71 6.56
C ASP A 3 -21.41 22.36 5.29
N GLY A 4 -20.38 23.15 5.03
CA GLY A 4 -19.42 22.97 3.95
C GLY A 4 -18.64 21.69 4.20
N ASN A 5 -19.27 20.55 3.95
CA ASN A 5 -18.65 19.25 3.89
C ASN A 5 -17.86 19.17 2.58
N SER A 6 -16.84 20.01 2.46
CA SER A 6 -15.82 19.90 1.43
C SER A 6 -15.08 18.61 1.71
N THR A 7 -15.46 17.55 1.00
CA THR A 7 -14.73 16.28 0.96
C THR A 7 -13.39 16.55 0.30
N SER A 8 -12.46 17.06 1.10
CA SER A 8 -11.11 17.38 0.65
C SER A 8 -10.44 16.10 0.19
N HIS A 9 -10.07 16.08 -1.08
CA HIS A 9 -9.32 14.97 -1.64
C HIS A 9 -7.88 15.11 -1.17
N THR A 10 -7.36 14.08 -0.53
CA THR A 10 -6.02 14.10 0.05
C THR A 10 -5.12 13.09 -0.66
N TRP A 11 -3.84 13.45 -0.75
CA TRP A 11 -2.78 12.60 -1.24
C TRP A 11 -1.54 12.74 -0.36
N GLU A 12 -0.64 11.76 -0.47
CA GLU A 12 0.69 11.79 0.14
C GLU A 12 1.71 11.21 -0.84
N GLU A 13 2.90 11.81 -0.90
CA GLU A 13 4.02 11.22 -1.61
C GLU A 13 5.34 11.54 -0.94
N GLY A 14 6.31 10.64 -1.04
CA GLY A 14 7.62 10.90 -0.47
C GLY A 14 8.63 9.82 -0.76
N THR A 15 9.90 10.14 -0.52
CA THR A 15 11.01 9.19 -0.63
C THR A 15 11.94 9.35 0.56
N ILE A 16 12.29 8.21 1.16
CA ILE A 16 13.11 8.12 2.36
C ILE A 16 14.28 7.17 2.08
N LYS A 17 15.51 7.66 2.24
CA LYS A 17 16.72 6.86 2.12
C LYS A 17 17.04 6.20 3.46
N ILE A 18 17.04 4.87 3.48
CA ILE A 18 17.30 4.07 4.69
C ILE A 18 18.81 3.74 4.76
N PRO A 19 19.43 3.78 5.95
CA PRO A 19 20.80 3.32 6.13
C PRO A 19 21.02 1.90 5.61
N ASN A 20 22.16 1.67 4.95
CA ASN A 20 22.50 0.36 4.37
C ASN A 20 22.34 -0.82 5.35
N PRO A 21 22.82 -0.74 6.62
CA PRO A 21 22.69 -1.84 7.58
C PRO A 21 21.23 -2.15 7.94
N GLN A 22 20.37 -1.12 7.95
CA GLN A 22 18.96 -1.22 8.35
C GLN A 22 18.07 -1.70 7.20
N TRP A 23 18.49 -1.59 5.94
CA TRP A 23 17.65 -1.90 4.77
C TRP A 23 17.09 -3.32 4.76
N LYS A 24 17.90 -4.32 5.11
CA LYS A 24 17.45 -5.72 5.12
C LYS A 24 16.40 -5.95 6.20
N ILE A 25 16.62 -5.38 7.39
CA ILE A 25 15.71 -5.49 8.55
C ILE A 25 14.38 -4.80 8.23
N PHE A 26 14.44 -3.59 7.66
CA PHE A 26 13.27 -2.83 7.21
C PHE A 26 12.37 -3.66 6.29
N LYS A 27 12.93 -4.23 5.22
CA LYS A 27 12.14 -5.06 4.28
C LYS A 27 11.59 -6.33 4.93
N ALA A 28 12.34 -6.95 5.83
CA ALA A 28 11.89 -8.15 6.53
C ALA A 28 10.61 -7.87 7.34
N LYS A 29 10.50 -6.69 7.99
CA LYS A 29 9.29 -6.27 8.71
C LYS A 29 8.07 -6.14 7.77
N ILE A 30 8.24 -5.53 6.60
CA ILE A 30 7.18 -5.41 5.58
C ILE A 30 6.76 -6.80 5.09
N ASN A 31 7.72 -7.63 4.67
CA ASN A 31 7.45 -8.97 4.14
C ASN A 31 6.76 -9.88 5.16
N ARG A 32 7.10 -9.75 6.45
CA ARG A 32 6.49 -10.52 7.54
C ARG A 32 4.98 -10.29 7.65
N VAL A 33 4.50 -9.09 7.32
CA VAL A 33 3.07 -8.75 7.35
C VAL A 33 2.40 -9.04 6.01
N PHE A 34 3.08 -8.77 4.89
CA PHE A 34 2.51 -8.98 3.56
C PHE A 34 2.30 -10.47 3.22
N ASN A 35 3.26 -11.33 3.53
CA ASN A 35 3.22 -12.73 3.09
C ASN A 35 2.02 -13.52 3.65
N PRO A 36 1.66 -13.41 4.95
CA PRO A 36 0.45 -14.03 5.47
C PRO A 36 -0.85 -13.53 4.81
N ILE A 37 -0.91 -12.26 4.41
CA ILE A 37 -2.07 -11.72 3.68
C ILE A 37 -2.21 -12.39 2.33
N VAL A 38 -1.12 -12.49 1.56
CA VAL A 38 -1.13 -13.15 0.24
C VAL A 38 -1.50 -14.64 0.34
N GLU A 39 -1.06 -15.33 1.38
CA GLU A 39 -1.45 -16.72 1.64
C GLU A 39 -2.95 -16.84 1.95
N LYS A 40 -3.48 -15.93 2.78
CA LYS A 40 -4.92 -15.83 3.08
C LYS A 40 -5.73 -15.51 1.82
N ASP A 41 -5.23 -14.64 0.94
CA ASP A 41 -5.87 -14.32 -0.34
C ASP A 41 -5.99 -15.58 -1.23
N PHE A 42 -4.92 -16.39 -1.32
CA PHE A 42 -4.96 -17.64 -2.10
C PHE A 42 -6.00 -18.61 -1.55
N TYR A 43 -6.06 -18.74 -0.23
CA TYR A 43 -7.06 -19.58 0.44
C TYR A 43 -8.49 -19.16 0.10
N TYR A 44 -8.81 -17.86 0.20
CA TYR A 44 -10.14 -17.38 -0.16
C TYR A 44 -10.42 -17.45 -1.65
N ALA A 45 -9.43 -17.24 -2.52
CA ALA A 45 -9.61 -17.42 -3.95
C ALA A 45 -10.09 -18.84 -4.29
N LEU A 46 -9.49 -19.87 -3.66
CA LEU A 46 -9.92 -21.25 -3.84
C LEU A 46 -11.35 -21.47 -3.35
N LYS A 47 -11.70 -20.95 -2.17
CA LYS A 47 -13.07 -21.03 -1.64
C LYS A 47 -14.10 -20.37 -2.56
N VAL A 48 -13.83 -19.14 -3.00
CA VAL A 48 -14.70 -18.40 -3.93
C VAL A 48 -14.87 -19.21 -5.21
N TYR A 49 -13.78 -19.71 -5.78
CA TYR A 49 -13.82 -20.54 -6.99
C TYR A 49 -14.72 -21.76 -6.81
N GLU A 50 -14.57 -22.51 -5.71
CA GLU A 50 -15.39 -23.70 -5.44
C GLU A 50 -16.88 -23.39 -5.30
N LEU A 51 -17.23 -22.31 -4.58
CA LEU A 51 -18.61 -21.86 -4.41
C LEU A 51 -19.23 -21.48 -5.76
N VAL A 52 -18.55 -20.62 -6.52
CA VAL A 52 -19.01 -20.16 -7.84
C VAL A 52 -19.17 -21.35 -8.79
N MET A 53 -18.21 -22.27 -8.81
CA MET A 53 -18.28 -23.45 -9.66
C MET A 53 -19.42 -24.38 -9.28
N ARG A 54 -19.69 -24.56 -7.98
CA ARG A 54 -20.84 -25.33 -7.48
C ARG A 54 -22.15 -24.69 -7.92
N GLU A 55 -22.30 -23.38 -7.75
CA GLU A 55 -23.53 -22.65 -8.06
C GLU A 55 -23.81 -22.53 -9.55
N SER A 56 -22.78 -22.58 -10.38
CA SER A 56 -22.92 -22.54 -11.84
C SER A 56 -23.50 -23.82 -12.44
N LYS A 57 -23.50 -24.95 -11.70
CA LYS A 57 -23.96 -26.24 -12.21
C LYS A 57 -25.42 -26.18 -12.65
N GLY A 58 -25.69 -26.61 -13.89
CA GLY A 58 -27.04 -26.64 -14.47
C GLY A 58 -27.63 -25.28 -14.83
N LYS A 59 -26.94 -24.15 -14.57
CA LYS A 59 -27.45 -22.81 -14.86
C LYS A 59 -27.01 -22.34 -16.26
N ARG A 60 -27.99 -21.94 -17.08
CA ARG A 60 -27.73 -21.24 -18.35
C ARG A 60 -27.47 -19.75 -18.08
N LYS A 61 -26.64 -19.11 -18.92
CA LYS A 61 -26.31 -17.66 -18.84
C LYS A 61 -25.78 -17.21 -17.47
N PHE A 62 -25.04 -18.07 -16.78
CA PHE A 62 -24.45 -17.76 -15.47
C PHE A 62 -23.34 -16.71 -15.59
N SER A 63 -23.45 -15.59 -14.87
CA SER A 63 -22.45 -14.51 -14.88
C SER A 63 -21.36 -14.77 -13.85
N PHE A 64 -20.33 -15.52 -14.24
CA PHE A 64 -19.27 -15.92 -13.31
C PHE A 64 -18.51 -14.75 -12.68
N ARG A 65 -18.23 -13.69 -13.43
CA ARG A 65 -17.46 -12.55 -12.91
C ARG A 65 -18.23 -11.81 -11.83
N ARG A 66 -19.53 -11.56 -12.07
CA ARG A 66 -20.42 -10.97 -11.07
C ARG A 66 -20.47 -11.84 -9.81
N GLU A 67 -20.59 -13.15 -9.98
CA GLU A 67 -20.64 -14.06 -8.82
C GLU A 67 -19.32 -14.08 -8.03
N VAL A 68 -18.17 -14.07 -8.70
CA VAL A 68 -16.87 -13.96 -8.03
C VAL A 68 -16.79 -12.68 -7.19
N ILE A 69 -17.21 -11.54 -7.73
CA ILE A 69 -17.22 -10.26 -7.00
C ILE A 69 -18.15 -10.36 -5.77
N LEU A 70 -19.37 -10.87 -5.96
CA LEU A 70 -20.35 -11.05 -4.89
C LEU A 70 -19.77 -11.91 -3.75
N ARG A 71 -19.28 -13.13 -4.09
CA ARG A 71 -18.73 -14.06 -3.09
C ARG A 71 -17.45 -13.56 -2.43
N THR A 72 -16.64 -12.78 -3.14
CA THR A 72 -15.45 -12.20 -2.52
C THR A 72 -15.82 -11.15 -1.48
N SER A 73 -16.89 -10.39 -1.69
CA SER A 73 -17.37 -9.37 -0.74
C SER A 73 -17.84 -9.94 0.60
N GLU A 74 -18.27 -11.21 0.62
CA GLU A 74 -18.71 -11.91 1.85
C GLU A 74 -17.57 -12.12 2.87
N PHE A 75 -16.30 -12.03 2.46
CA PHE A 75 -15.13 -12.30 3.31
C PHE A 75 -14.55 -11.07 4.01
N ASN A 76 -15.17 -9.89 3.87
CA ASN A 76 -14.70 -8.62 4.46
C ASN A 76 -13.19 -8.37 4.22
N LEU A 77 -12.77 -8.53 2.96
CA LEU A 77 -11.38 -8.38 2.54
C LEU A 77 -11.08 -6.93 2.15
N ARG A 78 -9.80 -6.55 2.24
CA ARG A 78 -9.34 -5.25 1.75
C ARG A 78 -9.36 -5.20 0.23
N ALA A 79 -9.44 -3.99 -0.33
CA ALA A 79 -9.59 -3.77 -1.77
C ALA A 79 -8.47 -4.41 -2.61
N ASP A 80 -7.22 -4.40 -2.13
CA ASP A 80 -6.09 -5.05 -2.80
C ASP A 80 -6.19 -6.58 -2.78
N SER A 81 -6.63 -7.17 -1.68
CA SER A 81 -6.96 -8.61 -1.60
C SER A 81 -8.06 -8.98 -2.58
N VAL A 82 -9.15 -8.20 -2.65
CA VAL A 82 -10.25 -8.42 -3.60
C VAL A 82 -9.72 -8.37 -5.05
N ALA A 83 -8.95 -7.32 -5.39
CA ALA A 83 -8.37 -7.17 -6.71
C ALA A 83 -7.41 -8.33 -7.06
N ARG A 84 -6.57 -8.78 -6.12
CA ARG A 84 -5.65 -9.91 -6.32
C ARG A 84 -6.41 -11.21 -6.57
N ILE A 85 -7.47 -11.47 -5.79
CA ILE A 85 -8.33 -12.65 -5.94
C ILE A 85 -9.03 -12.63 -7.30
N GLU A 86 -9.65 -11.50 -7.68
CA GLU A 86 -10.33 -11.35 -8.97
C GLU A 86 -9.35 -11.56 -10.13
N ASN A 87 -8.21 -10.86 -10.12
CA ASN A 87 -7.18 -10.95 -11.16
C ASN A 87 -6.61 -12.37 -11.31
N SER A 88 -6.60 -13.16 -10.23
CA SER A 88 -6.15 -14.56 -10.28
C SER A 88 -7.09 -15.47 -11.08
N MET A 89 -8.38 -15.11 -11.15
CA MET A 89 -9.45 -15.86 -11.84
C MET A 89 -9.78 -15.25 -13.20
N PHE A 90 -9.71 -13.93 -13.32
CA PHE A 90 -9.93 -13.13 -14.52
C PHE A 90 -8.77 -12.15 -14.70
N PRO A 91 -7.65 -12.58 -15.31
CA PRO A 91 -6.51 -11.71 -15.54
C PRO A 91 -6.92 -10.44 -16.31
N VAL A 92 -6.27 -9.31 -15.99
CA VAL A 92 -6.52 -8.03 -16.66
C VAL A 92 -6.39 -8.17 -18.17
N GLY A 93 -7.36 -7.61 -18.91
CA GLY A 93 -7.45 -7.73 -20.37
C GLY A 93 -8.01 -9.06 -20.89
N SER A 94 -8.40 -9.98 -20.01
CA SER A 94 -9.01 -11.25 -20.43
C SER A 94 -10.50 -11.11 -20.71
N GLU A 95 -10.95 -11.54 -21.89
CA GLU A 95 -12.38 -11.63 -22.25
C GLU A 95 -13.05 -12.93 -21.76
N ARG A 96 -12.39 -13.69 -20.89
CA ARG A 96 -12.88 -15.00 -20.46
C ARG A 96 -14.14 -14.87 -19.63
N LYS A 97 -15.19 -15.59 -20.06
CA LYS A 97 -16.46 -15.66 -19.34
C LYS A 97 -16.43 -16.60 -18.13
N ARG A 98 -15.48 -17.54 -18.07
CA ARG A 98 -15.38 -18.56 -17.01
C ARG A 98 -14.08 -18.37 -16.21
N PRO A 99 -14.10 -18.46 -14.87
CA PRO A 99 -12.95 -18.18 -14.03
C PRO A 99 -11.90 -19.28 -14.19
N LEU A 100 -10.65 -18.86 -14.14
CA LEU A 100 -9.52 -19.77 -13.97
C LEU A 100 -9.50 -20.31 -12.54
N LYS A 101 -9.13 -21.59 -12.38
CA LYS A 101 -8.82 -22.11 -11.05
C LYS A 101 -7.60 -21.34 -10.50
N PRO A 102 -7.70 -20.72 -9.31
CA PRO A 102 -6.57 -20.03 -8.70
C PRO A 102 -5.37 -20.95 -8.54
N LYS A 103 -4.18 -20.43 -8.82
CA LYS A 103 -2.91 -21.17 -8.69
C LYS A 103 -1.99 -20.42 -7.72
N LYS A 104 -1.23 -21.15 -6.92
CA LYS A 104 -0.28 -20.57 -5.96
C LYS A 104 0.71 -19.58 -6.60
N LYS A 105 1.11 -19.83 -7.85
CA LYS A 105 1.98 -18.92 -8.62
C LYS A 105 1.38 -17.53 -8.91
N ASN A 106 0.07 -17.35 -8.77
CA ASN A 106 -0.60 -16.06 -8.92
C ASN A 106 -0.58 -15.25 -7.59
N PHE A 107 -0.16 -15.88 -6.49
CA PHE A 107 -0.11 -15.32 -5.14
C PHE A 107 1.31 -15.45 -4.61
N LEU A 108 2.25 -14.76 -5.28
CA LEU A 108 3.65 -14.85 -4.93
C LEU A 108 3.94 -14.10 -3.63
N PRO A 109 4.52 -14.75 -2.61
CA PRO A 109 4.97 -14.03 -1.42
C PRO A 109 6.07 -13.04 -1.80
N ALA A 110 6.15 -11.94 -1.08
CA ALA A 110 7.24 -11.01 -1.21
C ALA A 110 8.57 -11.64 -0.78
N THR A 111 9.62 -11.28 -1.52
CA THR A 111 10.99 -11.72 -1.29
C THR A 111 11.87 -10.49 -1.06
N ASN A 112 13.18 -10.70 -0.83
CA ASN A 112 14.13 -9.60 -0.79
C ASN A 112 14.25 -8.82 -2.10
N ARG A 113 13.78 -9.38 -3.23
CA ARG A 113 13.81 -8.72 -4.54
C ARG A 113 12.55 -7.91 -4.83
N THR A 114 11.49 -8.08 -4.04
CA THR A 114 10.24 -7.34 -4.23
C THR A 114 10.48 -5.84 -4.06
N SER A 115 10.02 -5.06 -5.04
CA SER A 115 10.23 -3.62 -5.13
C SER A 115 8.94 -2.80 -5.11
N ILE A 116 7.77 -3.43 -5.24
CA ILE A 116 6.48 -2.75 -5.33
C ILE A 116 5.47 -3.52 -4.48
N PHE A 117 4.70 -2.80 -3.67
CA PHE A 117 3.52 -3.31 -2.98
C PHE A 117 2.35 -2.38 -3.28
N GLU A 118 1.32 -2.90 -3.94
CA GLU A 118 0.07 -2.19 -4.22
C GLU A 118 -0.93 -2.52 -3.12
N LEU A 119 -1.35 -1.49 -2.36
CA LEU A 119 -2.11 -1.60 -1.12
C LEU A 119 -3.42 -0.79 -1.23
N GLY A 120 -4.18 -1.03 -2.30
CA GLY A 120 -5.42 -0.33 -2.60
C GLY A 120 -5.15 1.09 -3.12
N ASN A 121 -5.35 2.09 -2.26
CA ASN A 121 -5.13 3.50 -2.59
C ASN A 121 -3.68 3.96 -2.44
N SER A 122 -2.78 3.07 -2.00
CA SER A 122 -1.36 3.40 -1.83
C SER A 122 -0.40 2.40 -2.47
N ILE A 123 0.82 2.85 -2.70
CA ILE A 123 1.91 2.09 -3.27
C ILE A 123 3.16 2.30 -2.42
N ILE A 124 3.78 1.20 -2.01
CA ILE A 124 5.14 1.21 -1.45
C ILE A 124 6.12 0.83 -2.56
N LEU A 125 7.13 1.66 -2.76
CA LEU A 125 8.23 1.45 -3.71
C LEU A 125 9.52 1.20 -2.94
N LEU A 126 10.27 0.14 -3.27
CA LEU A 126 11.55 -0.18 -2.64
C LEU A 126 12.65 -0.26 -3.69
N SER A 127 13.62 0.66 -3.62
CA SER A 127 14.81 0.62 -4.46
C SER A 127 15.93 -0.12 -3.76
N ASN A 128 16.23 -1.35 -4.18
CA ASN A 128 17.38 -2.09 -3.67
C ASN A 128 18.72 -1.44 -4.03
N LYS A 129 18.78 -0.66 -5.12
CA LYS A 129 20.00 0.05 -5.55
C LYS A 129 20.29 1.22 -4.62
N ASN A 130 19.28 2.07 -4.39
CA ASN A 130 19.44 3.32 -3.66
C ASN A 130 19.13 3.22 -2.16
N LYS A 131 18.61 2.06 -1.72
CA LYS A 131 18.07 1.81 -0.36
C LYS A 131 16.99 2.82 0.01
N THR A 132 16.10 3.11 -0.94
CA THR A 132 15.03 4.07 -0.75
C THR A 132 13.69 3.38 -0.60
N PHE A 133 12.91 3.85 0.38
CA PHE A 133 11.49 3.61 0.52
C PHE A 133 10.75 4.79 -0.11
N GLY A 134 9.87 4.51 -1.06
CA GLY A 134 8.94 5.46 -1.66
C GLY A 134 7.53 5.17 -1.19
N TRP A 135 6.78 6.23 -0.93
CA TRP A 135 5.38 6.20 -0.53
C TRP A 135 4.58 7.03 -1.51
N VAL A 136 3.49 6.47 -2.02
CA VAL A 136 2.54 7.18 -2.88
C VAL A 136 1.13 6.81 -2.47
N VAL A 137 0.30 7.80 -2.23
CA VAL A 137 -1.15 7.66 -2.01
C VAL A 137 -1.86 8.40 -3.11
N LYS A 138 -2.77 7.71 -3.80
CA LYS A 138 -3.60 8.31 -4.84
C LYS A 138 -4.52 9.35 -4.21
N GLU A 139 -4.76 10.44 -4.94
CA GLU A 139 -5.72 11.45 -4.53
C GLU A 139 -7.12 10.83 -4.38
N GLY A 140 -7.74 11.05 -3.22
CA GLY A 140 -9.07 10.54 -2.95
C GLY A 140 -9.63 11.02 -1.61
N VAL A 141 -10.93 10.83 -1.44
CA VAL A 141 -11.62 11.07 -0.16
C VAL A 141 -11.16 10.01 0.84
N HIS A 142 -10.64 10.44 1.99
CA HIS A 142 -10.05 9.57 3.03
C HIS A 142 -8.89 8.67 2.57
N ALA A 143 -8.30 8.92 1.39
CA ALA A 143 -7.31 8.02 0.80
C ALA A 143 -6.06 7.89 1.66
N VAL A 144 -5.62 8.98 2.32
CA VAL A 144 -4.46 8.99 3.21
C VAL A 144 -4.75 8.18 4.48
N GLU A 145 -5.89 8.41 5.13
CA GLU A 145 -6.29 7.67 6.33
C GLU A 145 -6.41 6.17 6.04
N GLU A 146 -7.07 5.79 4.94
CA GLU A 146 -7.18 4.41 4.50
C GLU A 146 -5.82 3.78 4.21
N ALA A 147 -4.93 4.51 3.53
CA ALA A 147 -3.59 4.06 3.20
C ALA A 147 -2.75 3.75 4.46
N HIS A 148 -2.75 4.65 5.46
CA HIS A 148 -2.05 4.40 6.73
C HIS A 148 -2.71 3.29 7.56
N SER A 149 -4.03 3.07 7.42
CA SER A 149 -4.73 1.96 8.08
C SER A 149 -4.32 0.57 7.54
N HIS A 150 -3.66 0.51 6.38
CA HIS A 150 -3.30 -0.75 5.76
C HIS A 150 -2.21 -1.46 6.60
N PRO A 151 -2.36 -2.73 7.01
CA PRO A 151 -1.42 -3.40 7.92
C PRO A 151 0.03 -3.38 7.43
N VAL A 152 0.24 -3.53 6.12
CA VAL A 152 1.56 -3.49 5.48
C VAL A 152 2.15 -2.07 5.50
N ALA A 153 1.33 -1.04 5.28
CA ALA A 153 1.79 0.35 5.36
C ALA A 153 2.11 0.72 6.81
N ALA A 154 1.23 0.39 7.76
CA ALA A 154 1.47 0.56 9.19
C ALA A 154 2.79 -0.12 9.63
N ALA A 155 3.04 -1.35 9.17
CA ALA A 155 4.29 -2.06 9.45
C ALA A 155 5.52 -1.36 8.82
N ALA A 156 5.39 -0.80 7.62
CA ALA A 156 6.45 -0.02 7.00
C ALA A 156 6.75 1.27 7.80
N PHE A 157 5.72 2.00 8.23
CA PHE A 157 5.88 3.22 9.02
C PHE A 157 6.43 2.94 10.42
N GLN A 158 6.00 1.86 11.08
CA GLN A 158 6.63 1.40 12.31
C GLN A 158 8.09 0.98 12.06
N ALA A 159 8.37 0.31 10.95
CA ALA A 159 9.75 -0.05 10.63
C ALA A 159 10.62 1.19 10.40
N LEU A 160 10.08 2.31 9.90
CA LEU A 160 10.77 3.59 9.76
C LEU A 160 11.05 4.26 11.12
N SER A 161 10.14 4.18 12.09
CA SER A 161 10.38 4.74 13.43
C SER A 161 11.51 4.02 14.17
N ASP A 162 11.73 2.75 13.84
CA ASP A 162 12.75 1.91 14.47
C ASP A 162 14.13 2.00 13.78
N VAL A 163 14.30 2.86 12.77
CA VAL A 163 15.56 3.00 12.04
C VAL A 163 16.55 3.85 12.83
N ASP A 164 17.75 3.31 13.06
CA ASP A 164 18.89 4.09 13.53
C ASP A 164 19.41 5.01 12.40
N TRP A 165 18.92 6.25 12.38
CA TRP A 165 19.25 7.22 11.35
C TRP A 165 20.70 7.71 11.46
N ASN A 166 21.34 7.94 10.31
CA ASN A 166 22.63 8.62 10.21
C ASN A 166 22.54 9.85 9.31
N ARG A 167 23.61 10.67 9.30
CA ARG A 167 23.71 11.95 8.58
C ARG A 167 23.29 11.90 7.10
N ASN A 168 23.47 10.77 6.42
CA ASN A 168 23.25 10.61 4.97
C ASN A 168 21.98 9.80 4.65
N SER A 169 21.04 9.73 5.60
CA SER A 169 19.80 8.96 5.52
C SER A 169 18.61 9.76 6.06
N GLY A 170 17.41 9.45 5.58
CA GLY A 170 16.20 10.18 5.88
C GLY A 170 15.44 10.62 4.63
N GLY A 171 14.46 11.49 4.82
CA GLY A 171 13.60 12.02 3.78
C GLY A 171 12.32 12.62 4.34
N VAL A 172 11.46 13.07 3.45
CA VAL A 172 10.17 13.69 3.78
C VAL A 172 9.04 13.04 3.00
N ILE A 173 7.86 13.06 3.60
CA ILE A 173 6.59 12.79 2.94
C ILE A 173 5.82 14.10 2.88
N LEU A 174 5.39 14.48 1.69
CA LEU A 174 4.57 15.63 1.40
C LEU A 174 3.09 15.21 1.36
N SER A 175 2.20 16.12 1.72
CA SER A 175 0.75 15.96 1.61
C SER A 175 0.10 17.27 1.21
N ASN A 176 -1.01 17.21 0.47
CA ASN A 176 -1.89 18.37 0.26
C ASN A 176 -2.88 18.59 1.41
N LYS A 177 -2.88 17.76 2.46
CA LYS A 177 -3.75 17.95 3.62
C LYS A 177 -3.40 19.28 4.31
N PRO A 178 -4.36 20.19 4.51
CA PRO A 178 -4.10 21.46 5.18
C PRO A 178 -3.69 21.22 6.63
N LYS A 179 -2.69 21.96 7.10
CA LYS A 179 -2.35 22.01 8.53
C LYS A 179 -3.38 22.89 9.25
N GLU A 180 -3.75 22.52 10.47
CA GLU A 180 -4.69 23.28 11.30
C GLU A 180 -4.19 24.70 11.65
N THR A 181 -2.87 24.95 11.56
CA THR A 181 -2.22 26.16 12.06
C THR A 181 -1.71 27.14 11.00
N GLU A 182 -1.84 26.85 9.70
CA GLU A 182 -1.27 27.69 8.64
C GLU A 182 -2.36 28.33 7.76
N ALA A 183 -2.26 29.64 7.55
CA ALA A 183 -3.13 30.39 6.64
C ALA A 183 -3.08 29.78 5.23
N PRO A 184 -4.20 29.77 4.49
CA PRO A 184 -4.38 28.95 3.32
C PRO A 184 -3.61 29.51 2.12
N TYR A 185 -2.30 29.20 2.03
CA TYR A 185 -1.68 29.05 0.72
C TYR A 185 -2.22 27.76 0.09
N LYS A 186 -3.48 27.85 -0.38
CA LYS A 186 -4.15 26.83 -1.16
C LYS A 186 -3.19 26.41 -2.28
N ASN A 187 -2.82 25.13 -2.30
CA ASN A 187 -2.13 24.42 -3.38
C ASN A 187 -0.62 24.15 -3.24
N SER A 188 0.04 24.48 -2.12
CA SER A 188 1.42 24.00 -1.89
C SER A 188 1.44 22.75 -1.01
N PRO A 189 2.16 21.67 -1.38
CA PRO A 189 2.31 20.50 -0.53
C PRO A 189 3.00 20.85 0.79
N ASN A 190 2.46 20.36 1.89
CA ASN A 190 3.01 20.49 3.24
C ASN A 190 3.83 19.26 3.60
N ILE A 191 4.87 19.43 4.43
CA ILE A 191 5.59 18.29 5.01
C ILE A 191 4.66 17.59 6.02
N ALA A 192 4.24 16.37 5.71
CA ALA A 192 3.42 15.53 6.57
C ALA A 192 4.27 14.74 7.58
N LYS A 193 5.39 14.17 7.13
CA LYS A 193 6.32 13.42 7.99
C LYS A 193 7.77 13.68 7.58
N ARG A 194 8.67 13.67 8.56
CA ARG A 194 10.13 13.77 8.38
C ARG A 194 10.80 12.59 9.08
N PHE A 195 11.81 12.02 8.42
CA PHE A 195 12.59 10.89 8.93
C PHE A 195 14.07 11.19 8.74
N GLY A 196 14.88 10.95 9.78
CA GLY A 196 16.33 11.15 9.73
C GLY A 196 16.79 12.59 9.45
N PRO A 197 18.11 12.84 9.49
CA PRO A 197 18.68 14.17 9.33
C PRO A 197 18.92 14.60 7.87
N LEU A 198 18.64 13.76 6.86
CA LEU A 198 18.93 14.10 5.46
C LEU A 198 18.20 15.40 5.04
N GLY A 199 18.97 16.46 4.84
CA GLY A 199 18.49 17.82 4.56
C GLY A 199 18.91 18.86 5.60
N GLU A 200 19.28 18.45 6.81
CA GLU A 200 19.96 19.31 7.77
C GLU A 200 21.46 19.27 7.46
N LYS A 201 21.95 20.30 6.75
CA LYS A 201 23.38 20.64 6.86
C LYS A 201 23.63 20.82 8.36
N GLY A 202 24.34 19.89 8.97
CA GLY A 202 24.72 19.97 10.38
C GLY A 202 25.19 21.39 10.68
N VAL A 203 24.40 22.10 11.48
CA VAL A 203 24.84 23.30 12.14
C VAL A 203 25.91 22.81 13.10
N LEU A 204 27.15 22.79 12.60
CA LEU A 204 28.32 22.78 13.44
C LEU A 204 28.19 24.05 14.27
N PHE A 205 27.69 23.90 15.51
CA PHE A 205 27.94 24.89 16.54
C PHE A 205 29.45 24.89 16.74
N GLY A 206 30.14 25.70 15.94
CA GLY A 206 31.44 26.21 16.27
C GLY A 206 31.26 27.14 17.45
N THR A 207 31.34 26.59 18.66
CA THR A 207 31.64 27.38 19.84
C THR A 207 33.10 27.78 19.69
N VAL A 208 33.32 28.98 19.14
CA VAL A 208 34.61 29.65 19.23
C VAL A 208 34.71 30.15 20.67
N GLY A 209 35.59 29.49 21.44
CA GLY A 209 36.19 30.08 22.64
C GLY A 209 37.44 30.86 22.26
#